data_AF-Q023N3-F1
#
_entry.id   AF-Q023N3-F1
#
_cell.length_a   1.000
_cell.length_b   1.000
_cell.length_c   1.000
_cell.angle_alpha   90.00
_cell.angle_beta   90.00
_cell.angle_gamma   90.00
#
_symmetry.space_group_name_H-M   'P 1'
#
loop_
_entity.id
_entity.type
_entity.pdbx_description
1 polymer ?
#
loop_
_entity_poly.entity_id
_entity_poly.type
_entity_poly.pdbx_seq_one_letter_code
_entity_poly.pdbx_strand_id
1 'polypeptide(L)'
;MPSVHQDGSRARHRRVRDLRTLIGYAFGSSPGRIQGPSWLLDGGATRFHIVAKFLPGEPLDFVPEMFQTLLAERFQLALHRAANSQEVYALLAPNGGFMLRPAGPPVTDPGAPSDALDFFGDVRTRTTPNPDGTGSTTRIANPRMGTVLETEGRNRTRQWHALSISLEGLADLLDKVAPLSLAVIDTTGLNGRYELILEVAPHRMTPGADMQAEVLDAFNQGLRRLGLRLERRTALFETLFLDRAEKTPHVQLAVPERAT
;
A
#
# COMPACT_ATOMS: atom_id res chain seq x y z
N MET A 1 16.57 5.08 -20.63
CA MET A 1 15.63 4.52 -19.63
C MET A 1 15.73 3.00 -19.71
N PRO A 2 16.06 2.26 -18.64
CA PRO A 2 16.09 0.82 -18.72
C PRO A 2 14.70 0.25 -18.42
N SER A 3 14.03 -0.16 -19.49
CA SER A 3 12.83 -0.98 -19.49
C SER A 3 13.12 -2.36 -18.88
N VAL A 4 12.25 -2.84 -18.00
CA VAL A 4 12.30 -4.21 -17.50
C VAL A 4 11.71 -5.12 -18.57
N HIS A 5 12.56 -5.81 -19.32
CA HIS A 5 12.17 -6.97 -20.10
C HIS A 5 12.02 -8.17 -19.16
N GLN A 6 10.86 -8.80 -19.21
CA GLN A 6 10.61 -10.09 -18.59
C GLN A 6 11.28 -11.16 -19.48
N ASP A 7 12.59 -11.34 -19.29
CA ASP A 7 13.29 -12.48 -19.86
C ASP A 7 13.02 -13.71 -18.97
N GLY A 8 12.70 -14.82 -19.62
CA GLY A 8 12.05 -15.98 -19.03
C GLY A 8 12.80 -16.55 -17.82
N SER A 9 12.02 -17.07 -16.87
CA SER A 9 12.43 -17.89 -15.70
C SER A 9 13.07 -17.20 -14.48
N ARG A 10 13.18 -15.87 -14.43
CA ARG A 10 13.63 -15.17 -13.20
C ARG A 10 12.87 -13.85 -12.98
N ALA A 11 11.88 -13.85 -12.09
CA ALA A 11 11.40 -12.60 -11.51
C ALA A 11 12.55 -12.00 -10.66
N ARG A 12 13.33 -11.09 -11.25
CA ARG A 12 14.40 -10.39 -10.53
C ARG A 12 13.78 -9.19 -9.81
N HIS A 13 13.53 -9.33 -8.51
CA HIS A 13 13.09 -8.20 -7.67
C HIS A 13 14.26 -7.26 -7.39
N ARG A 14 14.53 -6.36 -8.34
CA ARG A 14 15.68 -5.44 -8.31
C ARG A 14 15.48 -4.21 -7.39
N ARG A 15 14.78 -4.36 -6.25
CA ARG A 15 14.61 -3.27 -5.28
C ARG A 15 14.93 -3.78 -3.87
N VAL A 16 15.93 -3.15 -3.25
CA VAL A 16 16.29 -3.41 -1.85
C VAL A 16 15.18 -2.83 -0.96
N ARG A 17 14.68 -3.60 0.01
CA ARG A 17 13.57 -3.22 0.91
C ARG A 17 13.98 -3.35 2.37
N ASP A 18 13.49 -2.47 3.23
CA ASP A 18 13.59 -2.65 4.68
C ASP A 18 12.63 -3.75 5.18
N LEU A 19 12.92 -4.28 6.37
CA LEU A 19 12.14 -5.37 6.96
C LEU A 19 10.68 -4.97 7.24
N ARG A 20 10.41 -3.71 7.63
CA ARG A 20 9.06 -3.22 7.92
C ARG A 20 8.16 -3.31 6.70
N THR A 21 8.67 -2.92 5.54
CA THR A 21 8.00 -3.01 4.24
C THR A 21 7.70 -4.47 3.86
N LEU A 22 8.65 -5.38 4.11
CA LEU A 22 8.48 -6.81 3.84
C LEU A 22 7.43 -7.47 4.75
N ILE A 23 7.44 -7.13 6.05
CA ILE A 23 6.40 -7.56 6.99
C ILE A 23 5.04 -7.03 6.54
N GLY A 24 4.97 -5.76 6.17
CA GLY A 24 3.72 -5.16 5.72
C GLY A 24 3.13 -5.89 4.52
N TYR A 25 3.96 -6.22 3.54
CA TYR A 25 3.56 -7.03 2.41
C TYR A 25 3.09 -8.44 2.81
N ALA A 26 3.88 -9.16 3.62
CA ALA A 26 3.58 -10.53 4.01
C ALA A 26 2.27 -10.67 4.82
N PHE A 27 1.95 -9.66 5.63
CA PHE A 27 0.80 -9.67 6.55
C PHE A 27 -0.31 -8.68 6.17
N GLY A 28 -0.28 -8.16 4.94
CA GLY A 28 -1.29 -7.24 4.41
C GLY A 28 -1.52 -5.98 5.26
N SER A 29 -0.46 -5.48 5.89
CA SER A 29 -0.51 -4.34 6.82
C SER A 29 0.29 -3.18 6.26
N SER A 30 -0.30 -1.99 6.16
CA SER A 30 0.45 -0.81 5.71
C SER A 30 1.57 -0.49 6.69
N PRO A 31 2.71 0.09 6.24
CA PRO A 31 3.84 0.36 7.12
C PRO A 31 3.45 1.15 8.37
N GLY A 32 2.55 2.14 8.26
CA GLY A 32 2.07 2.94 9.39
C GLY A 32 1.31 2.15 10.47
N ARG A 33 0.76 0.97 10.13
CA ARG A 33 0.07 0.06 11.05
C ARG A 33 0.98 -1.01 11.66
N ILE A 34 2.30 -0.88 11.47
CA ILE A 34 3.30 -1.79 12.02
C ILE A 34 4.10 -1.07 13.09
N GLN A 35 4.15 -1.66 14.28
CA GLN A 35 4.99 -1.21 15.38
C GLN A 35 6.04 -2.27 15.75
N GLY A 36 7.08 -1.83 16.46
CA GLY A 36 8.16 -2.71 16.88
C GLY A 36 9.31 -1.92 17.48
N PRO A 37 10.45 -2.60 17.71
CA PRO A 37 11.68 -1.96 18.17
C PRO A 37 12.09 -0.79 17.26
N SER A 38 12.73 0.23 17.84
CA SER A 38 13.10 1.46 17.10
C SER A 38 13.89 1.17 15.81
N TRP A 39 14.78 0.17 15.85
CA TRP A 39 15.58 -0.22 14.69
C TRP A 39 14.78 -0.69 13.48
N LEU A 40 13.51 -1.10 13.66
CA LEU A 40 12.59 -1.44 12.58
C LEU A 40 11.96 -0.17 11.96
N LEU A 41 11.73 0.85 12.79
CA LEU A 41 11.03 2.09 12.43
C LEU A 41 11.98 3.14 11.85
N ASP A 42 13.26 3.07 12.22
CA ASP A 42 14.30 3.98 11.74
C ASP A 42 14.54 3.80 10.23
N GLY A 43 14.49 4.90 9.46
CA GLY A 43 14.71 4.90 8.01
C GLY A 43 16.13 4.49 7.54
N GLY A 44 17.03 4.21 8.49
CA GLY A 44 18.37 3.64 8.28
C GLY A 44 18.43 2.12 8.40
N ALA A 45 17.30 1.43 8.51
CA ALA A 45 17.25 -0.03 8.62
C ALA A 45 17.98 -0.73 7.46
N THR A 46 18.66 -1.84 7.80
CA THR A 46 19.29 -2.74 6.83
C THR A 46 18.30 -3.09 5.72
N ARG A 47 18.70 -2.84 4.48
CA ARG A 47 17.87 -3.17 3.32
C ARG A 47 18.27 -4.54 2.79
N PHE A 48 17.28 -5.38 2.53
CA PHE A 48 17.45 -6.73 2.04
C PHE A 48 17.13 -6.82 0.55
N HIS A 49 17.95 -7.60 -0.16
CA HIS A 49 17.67 -8.01 -1.52
C HIS A 49 17.10 -9.43 -1.48
N ILE A 50 15.83 -9.57 -1.82
CA ILE A 50 15.15 -10.87 -1.82
C ILE A 50 15.16 -11.43 -3.23
N VAL A 51 15.77 -12.60 -3.38
CA VAL A 51 15.77 -13.36 -4.61
C VAL A 51 14.89 -14.58 -4.39
N ALA A 52 13.67 -14.52 -4.89
CA ALA A 52 12.76 -15.66 -4.92
C ALA A 52 12.75 -16.27 -6.32
N LYS A 53 12.65 -17.60 -6.40
CA LYS A 53 12.42 -18.32 -7.64
C LYS A 53 10.93 -18.64 -7.70
N PHE A 54 10.28 -18.24 -8.79
CA PHE A 54 8.89 -18.59 -9.06
C PHE A 54 8.87 -19.60 -10.19
N LEU A 55 8.00 -20.61 -10.07
CA LEU A 55 7.74 -21.45 -11.23
C LEU A 55 6.88 -20.66 -12.24
N PRO A 56 7.15 -20.78 -13.55
CA PRO A 56 6.33 -20.11 -14.56
C PRO A 56 4.86 -20.51 -14.43
N GLY A 57 3.96 -19.53 -14.32
CA GLY A 57 2.52 -19.75 -14.24
C GLY A 57 1.95 -19.98 -12.84
N GLU A 58 2.78 -19.96 -11.78
CA GLU A 58 2.25 -19.93 -10.41
C GLU A 58 1.60 -18.58 -10.10
N PRO A 59 0.36 -18.58 -9.57
CA PRO A 59 -0.29 -17.35 -9.11
C PRO A 59 0.57 -16.68 -8.04
N LEU A 60 0.81 -15.38 -8.16
CA LEU A 60 1.51 -14.60 -7.12
C LEU A 60 0.67 -14.41 -5.85
N ASP A 61 -0.53 -14.97 -5.81
CA ASP A 61 -1.40 -14.95 -4.63
C ASP A 61 -0.80 -15.69 -3.44
N PHE A 62 0.10 -16.67 -3.66
CA PHE A 62 0.82 -17.40 -2.60
C PHE A 62 2.10 -16.71 -2.12
N VAL A 63 2.49 -15.59 -2.75
CA VAL A 63 3.73 -14.89 -2.39
C VAL A 63 3.69 -14.35 -0.97
N PRO A 64 2.60 -13.74 -0.46
CA PRO A 64 2.54 -13.30 0.93
C PRO A 64 2.83 -14.42 1.93
N GLU A 65 2.23 -15.60 1.77
CA GLU A 65 2.45 -16.76 2.65
C GLU A 65 3.89 -17.27 2.57
N MET A 66 4.47 -17.34 1.37
CA MET A 66 5.89 -17.68 1.21
C MET A 66 6.79 -16.68 1.94
N PHE A 67 6.44 -15.39 1.91
CA PHE A 67 7.17 -14.36 2.65
C PHE A 67 6.95 -14.49 4.17
N GLN A 68 5.76 -14.86 4.64
CA GLN A 68 5.54 -15.13 6.07
C GLN A 68 6.48 -16.23 6.55
N THR A 69 6.54 -17.36 5.84
CA THR A 69 7.45 -18.48 6.17
C THR A 69 8.90 -18.07 6.09
N LEU A 70 9.31 -17.40 5.00
CA LEU A 70 10.69 -16.94 4.82
C LEU A 70 11.12 -15.98 5.94
N LEU A 71 10.25 -15.04 6.33
CA LEU A 71 10.55 -14.10 7.40
C LEU A 71 10.57 -14.79 8.77
N ALA A 72 9.65 -15.72 9.03
CA ALA A 72 9.65 -16.53 10.25
C ALA A 72 10.95 -17.32 10.41
N GLU A 73 11.39 -18.03 9.38
CA GLU A 73 12.61 -18.84 9.44
C GLU A 73 13.88 -17.98 9.50
N ARG A 74 14.00 -17.00 8.60
CA ARG A 74 15.24 -16.24 8.43
C ARG A 74 15.42 -15.19 9.51
N PHE A 75 14.35 -14.55 9.95
CA PHE A 75 14.43 -13.46 10.94
C PHE A 75 13.94 -13.90 12.32
N GLN A 76 13.53 -15.16 12.50
CA GLN A 76 12.92 -15.64 13.76
C GLN A 76 11.76 -14.71 14.17
N LEU A 77 10.94 -14.36 13.19
CA LEU A 77 9.88 -13.37 13.28
C LEU A 77 8.78 -13.84 14.23
N ALA A 78 8.49 -13.04 15.26
CA ALA A 78 7.31 -13.19 16.11
C ALA A 78 6.49 -11.90 16.05
N LEU A 79 5.20 -12.06 15.73
CA LEU A 79 4.25 -10.96 15.57
C LEU A 79 2.96 -11.27 16.32
N HIS A 80 2.27 -10.23 16.77
CA HIS A 80 0.87 -10.34 17.18
C HIS A 80 0.06 -9.12 16.70
N ARG A 81 -1.25 -9.27 16.63
CA ARG A 81 -2.20 -8.18 16.38
C ARG A 81 -2.81 -7.75 17.69
N ALA A 82 -2.86 -6.44 17.93
CA ALA A 82 -3.55 -5.87 19.07
C ALA A 82 -4.13 -4.50 18.73
N ALA A 83 -5.21 -4.13 19.40
CA ALA A 83 -5.74 -2.78 19.32
C ALA A 83 -4.77 -1.82 20.03
N ASN A 84 -4.40 -0.74 19.36
CA ASN A 84 -3.47 0.25 19.88
C ASN A 84 -3.97 1.67 19.65
N SER A 85 -3.77 2.53 20.65
CA SER A 85 -4.16 3.94 20.58
C SER A 85 -2.94 4.80 20.21
N GLN A 86 -2.99 5.43 19.04
CA GLN A 86 -1.90 6.30 18.56
C GLN A 86 -2.45 7.40 17.65
N GLU A 87 -1.60 8.39 17.35
CA GLU A 87 -1.95 9.43 16.40
C GLU A 87 -2.04 8.89 14.97
N VAL A 88 -3.10 9.26 14.28
CA VAL A 88 -3.42 8.86 12.91
C VAL A 88 -3.99 10.03 12.13
N TYR A 89 -4.05 9.88 10.81
CA TYR A 89 -4.97 10.66 9.99
C TYR A 89 -6.31 9.93 9.91
N ALA A 90 -7.26 10.37 10.72
CA ALA A 90 -8.61 9.85 10.74
C ALA A 90 -9.37 10.34 9.50
N LEU A 91 -9.86 9.41 8.67
CA LEU A 91 -10.83 9.68 7.63
C LEU A 91 -12.22 9.82 8.28
N LEU A 92 -12.82 10.99 8.09
CA LEU A 92 -14.07 11.41 8.70
C LEU A 92 -15.06 11.87 7.63
N ALA A 93 -16.35 11.79 7.98
CA ALA A 93 -17.45 12.41 7.25
C ALA A 93 -18.03 13.55 8.13
N PRO A 94 -17.52 14.79 8.02
CA PRO A 94 -17.98 15.90 8.85
C PRO A 94 -19.48 16.12 8.66
N ASN A 95 -20.20 16.35 9.77
CA ASN A 95 -21.65 16.58 9.79
C ASN A 95 -22.52 15.41 9.30
N GLY A 96 -21.97 14.19 9.20
CA GLY A 96 -22.69 12.99 8.79
C GLY A 96 -23.09 12.96 7.30
N GLY A 97 -22.72 13.96 6.51
CA GLY A 97 -23.00 14.04 5.09
C GLY A 97 -21.78 13.61 4.27
N PHE A 98 -21.91 12.51 3.52
CA PHE A 98 -20.95 12.12 2.48
C PHE A 98 -21.65 12.18 1.12
N MET A 99 -20.89 12.51 0.07
CA MET A 99 -21.41 12.74 -1.29
C MET A 99 -20.98 11.64 -2.26
N LEU A 100 -20.87 10.41 -1.76
CA LEU A 100 -20.51 9.25 -2.58
C LEU A 100 -21.76 8.48 -2.99
N ARG A 101 -21.76 7.99 -4.23
CA ARG A 101 -22.85 7.16 -4.74
C ARG A 101 -22.68 5.72 -4.25
N PRO A 102 -23.72 5.07 -3.70
CA PRO A 102 -23.65 3.65 -3.37
C PRO A 102 -23.31 2.81 -4.60
N ALA A 103 -22.49 1.78 -4.41
CA ALA A 103 -22.09 0.84 -5.44
C ALA A 103 -22.38 -0.59 -5.02
N GLY A 104 -22.48 -1.47 -6.02
CA GLY A 104 -22.55 -2.91 -5.81
C GLY A 104 -21.21 -3.51 -5.34
N PRO A 105 -21.10 -4.84 -5.30
CA PRO A 105 -19.83 -5.52 -5.00
C PRO A 105 -18.71 -5.10 -5.98
N PRO A 106 -17.43 -5.31 -5.63
CA PRO A 106 -16.31 -5.02 -6.52
C PRO A 106 -16.53 -5.64 -7.90
N VAL A 107 -16.37 -4.82 -8.93
CA VAL A 107 -16.38 -5.30 -10.32
C VAL A 107 -15.00 -5.88 -10.62
N THR A 108 -14.97 -7.10 -11.17
CA THR A 108 -13.72 -7.71 -11.65
C THR A 108 -13.16 -6.89 -12.80
N ASP A 109 -12.00 -6.25 -12.62
CA ASP A 109 -11.25 -5.61 -13.70
C ASP A 109 -10.31 -6.66 -14.33
N PRO A 110 -10.46 -7.01 -15.62
CA PRO A 110 -9.54 -7.93 -16.31
C PRO A 110 -8.08 -7.44 -16.34
N GLY A 111 -7.88 -6.14 -16.18
CA GLY A 111 -6.56 -5.52 -16.06
C GLY A 111 -6.03 -5.43 -14.63
N ALA A 112 -6.77 -5.90 -13.63
CA ALA A 112 -6.35 -5.87 -12.23
C ALA A 112 -4.96 -6.49 -12.07
N PRO A 113 -4.10 -5.92 -11.20
CA PRO A 113 -2.76 -6.44 -10.99
C PRO A 113 -2.80 -7.82 -10.31
N SER A 114 -2.60 -8.88 -11.08
CA SER A 114 -2.35 -10.23 -10.57
C SER A 114 -0.87 -10.45 -10.24
N ASP A 115 0.02 -9.85 -11.03
CA ASP A 115 1.45 -10.19 -11.03
C ASP A 115 2.34 -9.07 -10.46
N ALA A 116 1.74 -8.05 -9.84
CA ALA A 116 2.46 -6.87 -9.39
C ALA A 116 2.88 -6.96 -7.92
N LEU A 117 4.19 -6.91 -7.70
CA LEU A 117 4.79 -6.89 -6.37
C LEU A 117 5.16 -5.46 -5.98
N ASP A 118 4.14 -4.70 -5.53
CA ASP A 118 4.37 -3.52 -4.71
C ASP A 118 4.31 -3.96 -3.23
N PHE A 119 5.30 -3.58 -2.44
CA PHE A 119 5.46 -4.10 -1.07
C PHE A 119 4.76 -3.21 -0.03
N PHE A 120 3.74 -2.46 -0.44
CA PHE A 120 3.00 -1.56 0.45
C PHE A 120 1.76 -2.27 0.99
N GLY A 121 1.89 -2.95 2.14
CA GLY A 121 0.78 -3.74 2.66
C GLY A 121 0.32 -4.80 1.65
N ASP A 122 -0.99 -5.04 1.59
CA ASP A 122 -1.63 -5.91 0.59
C ASP A 122 -1.93 -5.20 -0.74
N VAL A 123 -1.42 -3.99 -0.96
CA VAL A 123 -1.74 -3.17 -2.14
C VAL A 123 -0.88 -3.57 -3.34
N ARG A 124 -1.54 -4.02 -4.40
CA ARG A 124 -0.92 -4.38 -5.68
C ARG A 124 -1.04 -3.23 -6.67
N THR A 125 0.04 -2.95 -7.41
CA THR A 125 0.11 -1.79 -8.31
C THR A 125 0.67 -2.15 -9.68
N ARG A 126 -0.09 -1.94 -10.77
CA ARG A 126 0.41 -2.10 -12.15
C ARG A 126 0.28 -0.80 -12.93
N THR A 127 1.40 -0.25 -13.36
CA THR A 127 1.44 0.91 -14.26
C THR A 127 1.63 0.48 -15.70
N THR A 128 0.77 0.95 -16.60
CA THR A 128 0.86 0.75 -18.04
C THR A 128 0.91 2.10 -18.76
N PRO A 129 1.87 2.32 -19.68
CA PRO A 129 1.86 3.50 -20.54
C PRO A 129 0.57 3.58 -21.35
N ASN A 130 0.06 4.78 -21.58
CA ASN A 130 -1.15 4.96 -22.37
C ASN A 130 -0.86 4.73 -23.87
N PRO A 131 -1.77 4.09 -24.63
CA PRO A 131 -1.55 3.81 -26.06
C PRO A 131 -1.33 5.05 -26.92
N ASP A 132 -1.89 6.19 -26.51
CA ASP A 132 -1.76 7.49 -27.19
C ASP A 132 -0.43 8.21 -26.88
N GLY A 133 0.45 7.57 -26.10
CA GLY A 133 1.72 8.14 -25.65
C GLY A 133 1.59 9.20 -24.56
N THR A 134 0.38 9.47 -24.05
CA THR A 134 0.16 10.50 -23.04
C THR A 134 0.20 9.91 -21.63
N GLY A 135 1.31 10.05 -20.92
CA GLY A 135 1.40 9.63 -19.52
C GLY A 135 1.23 8.12 -19.30
N SER A 136 0.59 7.73 -18.20
CA SER A 136 0.39 6.33 -17.82
C SER A 136 -0.89 6.16 -17.00
N THR A 137 -1.45 4.96 -17.07
CA THR A 137 -2.54 4.51 -16.19
C THR A 137 -1.96 3.55 -15.17
N THR A 138 -2.22 3.80 -13.89
CA THR A 138 -1.84 2.91 -12.79
C THR A 138 -3.09 2.26 -12.23
N ARG A 139 -3.08 0.93 -12.12
CA ARG A 139 -4.10 0.15 -11.43
C ARG A 139 -3.61 -0.19 -10.04
N ILE A 140 -4.41 0.12 -9.03
CA ILE A 140 -4.12 -0.13 -7.62
C ILE A 140 -5.23 -1.03 -7.09
N ALA A 141 -4.89 -2.14 -6.43
CA ALA A 141 -5.90 -3.08 -5.95
C ALA A 141 -5.51 -3.76 -4.63
N ASN A 142 -6.50 -3.98 -3.78
CA ASN A 142 -6.53 -4.91 -2.66
C ASN A 142 -8.00 -5.32 -2.39
N PRO A 143 -8.26 -6.36 -1.57
CA PRO A 143 -9.63 -6.83 -1.34
C PRO A 143 -10.58 -5.77 -0.79
N ARG A 144 -10.11 -4.88 0.09
CA ARG A 144 -10.94 -3.81 0.68
C ARG A 144 -11.28 -2.72 -0.35
N MET A 145 -10.34 -2.37 -1.22
CA MET A 145 -10.49 -1.27 -2.18
C MET A 145 -11.16 -1.67 -3.50
N GLY A 146 -11.10 -2.95 -3.88
CA GLY A 146 -11.43 -3.36 -5.25
C GLY A 146 -10.29 -2.98 -6.20
N THR A 147 -10.60 -2.51 -7.41
CA THR A 147 -9.59 -1.93 -8.32
C THR A 147 -9.84 -0.44 -8.49
N VAL A 148 -8.77 0.33 -8.30
CA VAL A 148 -8.72 1.79 -8.46
C VAL A 148 -7.85 2.11 -9.67
N LEU A 149 -8.37 2.94 -10.57
CA LEU A 149 -7.62 3.49 -11.69
C LEU A 149 -7.06 4.86 -11.30
N GLU A 150 -5.75 4.97 -11.22
CA GLU A 150 -5.03 6.24 -11.16
C GLU A 150 -4.68 6.69 -12.57
N THR A 151 -5.09 7.91 -12.93
CA THR A 151 -4.70 8.59 -14.16
C THR A 151 -4.11 9.95 -13.82
N GLU A 152 -3.13 10.39 -14.63
CA GLU A 152 -2.58 11.73 -14.54
C GLU A 152 -3.13 12.57 -15.71
N GLY A 153 -3.91 13.61 -15.38
CA GLY A 153 -4.42 14.56 -16.36
C GLY A 153 -3.34 15.52 -16.88
N ARG A 154 -3.64 16.24 -17.97
CA ARG A 154 -2.69 17.18 -18.63
C ARG A 154 -2.06 18.22 -17.69
N ASN A 155 -2.74 18.59 -16.60
CA ASN A 155 -2.27 19.56 -15.60
C ASN A 155 -1.60 18.91 -14.38
N ARG A 156 -1.12 17.65 -14.49
CA ARG A 156 -0.59 16.86 -13.36
C ARG A 156 -1.58 16.66 -12.21
N THR A 157 -2.86 16.88 -12.49
CA THR A 157 -3.93 16.53 -11.55
C THR A 157 -4.04 15.02 -11.58
N ARG A 158 -3.88 14.39 -10.42
CA ARG A 158 -4.06 12.95 -10.28
C ARG A 158 -5.53 12.67 -9.99
N GLN A 159 -6.09 11.71 -10.71
CA GLN A 159 -7.45 11.25 -10.51
C GLN A 159 -7.43 9.77 -10.15
N TRP A 160 -8.13 9.40 -9.08
CA TRP A 160 -8.38 8.01 -8.71
C TRP A 160 -9.86 7.71 -8.89
N HIS A 161 -10.17 6.78 -9.77
CA HIS A 161 -11.52 6.32 -10.06
C HIS A 161 -11.69 4.87 -9.64
N ALA A 162 -12.67 4.59 -8.80
CA ALA A 162 -13.06 3.24 -8.42
C ALA A 162 -14.58 3.08 -8.60
N LEU A 163 -14.99 1.99 -9.25
CA LEU A 163 -16.42 1.66 -9.44
C LEU A 163 -17.09 1.15 -8.16
N SER A 164 -16.29 0.61 -7.23
CA SER A 164 -16.79 0.08 -5.97
C SER A 164 -15.65 -0.01 -4.96
N ILE A 165 -15.62 0.91 -3.99
CA ILE A 165 -14.63 0.99 -2.91
C ILE A 165 -15.33 1.09 -1.54
N SER A 166 -14.80 0.41 -0.52
CA SER A 166 -15.20 0.65 0.88
C SER A 166 -14.46 1.86 1.46
N LEU A 167 -14.94 2.48 2.53
CA LEU A 167 -14.21 3.60 3.15
C LEU A 167 -12.92 3.15 3.86
N GLU A 168 -12.86 1.92 4.37
CA GLU A 168 -11.60 1.28 4.76
C GLU A 168 -10.64 1.15 3.56
N GLY A 169 -11.16 0.75 2.39
CA GLY A 169 -10.39 0.70 1.15
C GLY A 169 -9.92 2.07 0.66
N LEU A 170 -10.71 3.13 0.89
CA LEU A 170 -10.30 4.51 0.64
C LEU A 170 -9.20 4.94 1.62
N ALA A 171 -9.30 4.56 2.90
CA ALA A 171 -8.22 4.80 3.86
C ALA A 171 -6.91 4.13 3.43
N ASP A 172 -6.96 2.86 3.00
CA ASP A 172 -5.78 2.17 2.45
C ASP A 172 -5.23 2.81 1.18
N LEU A 173 -6.11 3.26 0.28
CA LEU A 173 -5.71 4.02 -0.91
C LEU A 173 -4.98 5.30 -0.51
N LEU A 174 -5.54 6.09 0.41
CA LEU A 174 -4.93 7.32 0.90
C LEU A 174 -3.59 7.05 1.59
N ASP A 175 -3.47 5.99 2.39
CA ASP A 175 -2.21 5.54 2.99
C ASP A 175 -1.14 5.28 1.92
N LYS A 176 -1.54 4.73 0.77
CA LYS A 176 -0.65 4.44 -0.37
C LYS A 176 -0.26 5.69 -1.16
N VAL A 177 -1.21 6.57 -1.44
CA VAL A 177 -1.06 7.64 -2.46
C VAL A 177 -0.80 9.02 -1.89
N ALA A 178 -1.16 9.24 -0.62
CA ALA A 178 -0.79 10.43 0.15
C ALA A 178 0.49 10.12 0.94
N PRO A 179 1.61 10.80 0.67
CA PRO A 179 2.87 10.59 1.39
C PRO A 179 2.84 11.19 2.81
N LEU A 180 1.83 10.79 3.58
CA LEU A 180 1.61 11.19 4.96
C LEU A 180 2.45 10.33 5.91
N SER A 181 2.87 10.91 7.02
CA SER A 181 3.75 10.24 7.99
C SER A 181 3.04 9.30 8.96
N LEU A 182 1.71 9.41 9.07
CA LEU A 182 0.87 8.61 9.97
C LEU A 182 -0.09 7.77 9.15
N ALA A 183 -0.51 6.63 9.71
CA ALA A 183 -1.51 5.77 9.10
C ALA A 183 -2.83 6.53 8.90
N VAL A 184 -3.51 6.24 7.79
CA VAL A 184 -4.89 6.65 7.52
C VAL A 184 -5.83 5.57 8.02
N ILE A 185 -6.78 5.95 8.87
CA ILE A 185 -7.77 5.05 9.48
C ILE A 185 -9.18 5.55 9.16
N ASP A 186 -10.04 4.65 8.68
CA ASP A 186 -11.47 4.94 8.53
C ASP A 186 -12.13 5.05 9.92
N THR A 187 -12.70 6.22 10.19
CA THR A 187 -13.47 6.50 11.41
C THR A 187 -14.84 7.09 11.08
N THR A 188 -15.28 6.94 9.84
CA THR A 188 -16.57 7.46 9.36
C THR A 188 -17.76 6.68 9.94
N GLY A 189 -17.55 5.40 10.28
CA GLY A 189 -18.61 4.49 10.73
C GLY A 189 -19.58 4.09 9.62
N LEU A 190 -19.30 4.43 8.36
CA LEU A 190 -20.17 4.14 7.23
C LEU A 190 -19.78 2.80 6.60
N ASN A 191 -20.76 1.91 6.50
CA ASN A 191 -20.59 0.61 5.88
C ASN A 191 -20.98 0.64 4.40
N GLY A 192 -20.61 -0.42 3.67
CA GLY A 192 -20.95 -0.56 2.25
C GLY A 192 -19.83 -0.12 1.31
N ARG A 193 -20.17 0.00 0.03
CA ARG A 193 -19.23 0.36 -1.04
C ARG A 193 -19.81 1.47 -1.89
N TYR A 194 -18.91 2.22 -2.51
CA TYR A 194 -19.25 3.45 -3.19
C TYR A 194 -18.46 3.62 -4.49
N GLU A 195 -19.03 4.37 -5.42
CA GLU A 195 -18.26 4.93 -6.54
C GLU A 195 -17.38 6.05 -6.01
N LEU A 196 -16.09 6.02 -6.35
CA LEU A 196 -15.11 7.03 -5.96
C LEU A 196 -14.57 7.72 -7.19
N ILE A 197 -14.63 9.05 -7.20
CA ILE A 197 -13.83 9.89 -8.09
C ILE A 197 -13.10 10.90 -7.21
N LEU A 198 -11.83 10.62 -6.89
CA LEU A 198 -10.98 11.53 -6.13
C LEU A 198 -10.05 12.25 -7.08
N GLU A 199 -10.10 13.58 -7.08
CA GLU A 199 -9.17 14.42 -7.82
C GLU A 199 -8.29 15.20 -6.84
N VAL A 200 -6.97 15.11 -7.03
CA VAL A 200 -6.01 15.88 -6.25
C VAL A 200 -5.12 16.66 -7.21
N ALA A 201 -5.20 17.99 -7.08
CA ALA A 201 -4.33 18.89 -7.80
C ALA A 201 -2.87 18.70 -7.33
N PRO A 202 -1.88 19.02 -8.16
CA PRO A 202 -0.49 18.99 -7.72
C PRO A 202 -0.30 19.95 -6.54
N HIS A 203 0.15 19.41 -5.42
CA HIS A 203 0.58 20.18 -4.25
C HIS A 203 1.79 21.03 -4.64
N ARG A 204 1.78 22.31 -4.26
CA ARG A 204 2.99 23.14 -4.37
C ARG A 204 4.01 22.60 -3.37
N MET A 205 5.27 22.51 -3.78
CA MET A 205 6.38 22.34 -2.84
C MET A 205 6.88 23.73 -2.50
N THR A 206 6.43 24.28 -1.37
CA THR A 206 6.89 25.61 -0.94
C THR A 206 8.19 25.47 -0.14
N PRO A 207 9.28 26.15 -0.51
CA PRO A 207 10.53 26.08 0.25
C PRO A 207 10.33 26.50 1.71
N GLY A 208 10.76 25.66 2.65
CA GLY A 208 10.65 25.92 4.09
C GLY A 208 9.27 25.71 4.70
N ALA A 209 8.25 25.35 3.90
CA ALA A 209 6.94 24.99 4.41
C ALA A 209 6.92 23.55 4.93
N ASP A 210 5.95 23.27 5.81
CA ASP A 210 5.69 21.91 6.28
C ASP A 210 5.06 21.07 5.14
N MET A 211 5.88 20.18 4.57
CA MET A 211 5.47 19.27 3.50
C MET A 211 4.29 18.39 3.90
N GLN A 212 4.18 17.97 5.17
CA GLN A 212 3.07 17.14 5.62
C GLN A 212 1.76 17.94 5.62
N ALA A 213 1.82 19.20 6.05
CA ALA A 213 0.67 20.10 6.02
C ALA A 213 0.21 20.39 4.58
N GLU A 214 1.13 20.63 3.63
CA GLU A 214 0.79 20.86 2.22
C GLU A 214 0.17 19.63 1.55
N VAL A 215 0.70 18.44 1.83
CA VAL A 215 0.12 17.17 1.34
C VAL A 215 -1.28 16.98 1.92
N LEU A 216 -1.43 17.13 3.23
CA LEU A 216 -2.72 16.99 3.90
C LEU A 216 -3.76 17.98 3.34
N ASP A 217 -3.35 19.23 3.06
CA ASP A 217 -4.26 20.24 2.53
C ASP A 217 -4.77 19.86 1.13
N ALA A 218 -3.91 19.50 0.17
CA ALA A 218 -4.41 19.22 -1.17
C ALA A 218 -5.24 17.93 -1.24
N PHE A 219 -4.92 16.91 -0.44
CA PHE A 219 -5.82 15.75 -0.29
C PHE A 219 -7.16 16.15 0.32
N ASN A 220 -7.17 17.00 1.35
CA ASN A 220 -8.40 17.53 1.93
C ASN A 220 -9.20 18.40 0.95
N GLN A 221 -8.56 19.14 0.04
CA GLN A 221 -9.26 19.87 -1.02
C GLN A 221 -10.04 18.92 -1.93
N GLY A 222 -9.46 17.77 -2.30
CA GLY A 222 -10.15 16.72 -3.06
C GLY A 222 -11.28 16.06 -2.27
N LEU A 223 -10.99 15.62 -1.05
CA LEU A 223 -11.94 14.91 -0.18
C LEU A 223 -13.16 15.76 0.20
N ARG A 224 -13.02 17.08 0.31
CA ARG A 224 -14.15 18.00 0.59
C ARG A 224 -15.28 17.87 -0.42
N ARG A 225 -14.98 17.61 -1.70
CA ARG A 225 -16.00 17.38 -2.75
C ARG A 225 -16.80 16.10 -2.54
N LEU A 226 -16.24 15.16 -1.77
CA LEU A 226 -16.86 13.89 -1.41
C LEU A 226 -17.54 13.96 -0.04
N GLY A 227 -17.53 15.11 0.63
CA GLY A 227 -18.01 15.25 2.01
C GLY A 227 -17.09 14.54 3.04
N LEU A 228 -15.84 14.29 2.68
CA LEU A 228 -14.86 13.60 3.52
C LEU A 228 -13.72 14.52 3.93
N ARG A 229 -12.99 14.14 4.99
CA ARG A 229 -11.82 14.88 5.46
C ARG A 229 -10.85 13.96 6.19
N LEU A 230 -9.55 14.23 6.06
CA LEU A 230 -8.49 13.73 6.93
C LEU A 230 -8.21 14.74 8.05
N GLU A 231 -8.18 14.24 9.28
CA GLU A 231 -7.82 15.02 10.47
C GLU A 231 -6.83 14.24 11.34
N ARG A 232 -5.80 14.91 11.86
CA ARG A 232 -4.87 14.28 12.81
C ARG A 232 -5.56 14.10 14.16
N ARG A 233 -5.70 12.86 14.62
CA ARG A 233 -6.37 12.52 15.90
C ARG A 233 -5.78 11.27 16.51
N THR A 234 -5.98 11.09 17.81
CA THR A 234 -5.74 9.79 18.45
C THR A 234 -6.90 8.85 18.14
N ALA A 235 -6.61 7.64 17.65
CA ALA A 235 -7.61 6.60 17.41
C ALA A 235 -7.10 5.24 17.88
N LEU A 236 -8.03 4.38 18.30
CA LEU A 236 -7.78 2.97 18.59
C LEU A 236 -7.99 2.16 17.30
N PHE A 237 -6.99 1.41 16.87
CA PHE A 237 -7.10 0.54 15.69
C PHE A 237 -6.19 -0.68 15.81
N GLU A 238 -6.48 -1.71 15.02
CA GLU A 238 -5.65 -2.91 14.97
C GLU A 238 -4.26 -2.56 14.41
N THR A 239 -3.24 -2.90 15.19
CA THR A 239 -1.83 -2.69 14.86
C THR A 239 -1.12 -4.04 14.89
N LEU A 240 -0.21 -4.24 13.92
CA LEU A 240 0.67 -5.39 13.89
C LEU A 240 1.95 -5.06 14.66
N PHE A 241 2.20 -5.79 15.75
CA PHE A 241 3.35 -5.60 16.62
C PHE A 241 4.42 -6.63 16.31
N LEU A 242 5.64 -6.16 16.03
CA LEU A 242 6.85 -6.97 16.00
C LEU A 242 7.37 -7.17 17.42
N ASP A 243 7.15 -8.36 17.97
CA ASP A 243 7.66 -8.74 19.28
C ASP A 243 9.14 -9.06 19.22
N ARG A 244 9.53 -9.79 18.18
CA ARG A 244 10.90 -10.25 17.98
C ARG A 244 11.20 -10.42 16.51
N ALA A 245 12.37 -9.92 16.12
CA ALA A 245 13.08 -10.38 14.94
C ALA A 245 14.57 -10.14 15.14
N GLU A 246 15.37 -10.97 14.49
CA GLU A 246 16.80 -10.71 14.34
C GLU A 246 17.02 -9.61 13.30
N LYS A 247 18.02 -8.75 13.51
CA LYS A 247 18.35 -7.68 12.55
C LYS A 247 19.01 -8.22 11.28
N THR A 248 19.64 -9.38 11.40
CA THR A 248 20.36 -10.08 10.35
C THR A 248 19.68 -11.42 10.11
N PRO A 249 19.36 -11.77 8.87
CA PRO A 249 18.73 -13.05 8.60
C PRO A 249 19.70 -14.20 8.83
N HIS A 250 19.20 -15.30 9.39
CA HIS A 250 19.88 -16.58 9.40
C HIS A 250 20.13 -17.06 7.98
N VAL A 251 21.39 -17.28 7.64
CA VAL A 251 21.77 -17.90 6.36
C VAL A 251 21.83 -19.41 6.57
N GLN A 252 20.69 -20.10 6.49
CA GLN A 252 20.75 -21.53 6.18
C GLN A 252 21.06 -21.67 4.68
N LEU A 253 22.30 -22.10 4.40
CA LEU A 253 22.77 -22.58 3.10
C LEU A 253 22.04 -23.89 2.79
N ALA A 254 20.81 -23.81 2.28
CA ALA A 254 20.14 -24.96 1.69
C ALA A 254 20.24 -24.83 0.17
N VAL A 255 21.38 -25.25 -0.38
CA VAL A 255 21.40 -25.81 -1.74
C VAL A 255 21.19 -27.31 -1.53
N PRO A 256 20.01 -27.88 -1.81
CA PRO A 256 20.00 -29.29 -2.11
C PRO A 256 20.67 -29.42 -3.48
N GLU A 257 21.96 -29.78 -3.47
CA GLU A 257 22.54 -30.48 -4.60
C GLU A 257 21.61 -31.65 -4.91
N ARG A 258 20.93 -31.61 -6.05
CA ARG A 258 20.43 -32.87 -6.60
C ARG A 258 21.68 -33.61 -7.07
N ALA A 259 22.08 -34.55 -6.21
CA ALA A 259 23.07 -35.56 -6.51
C ALA A 259 22.67 -36.30 -7.80
N THR A 260 23.64 -36.31 -8.72
CA THR A 260 23.93 -37.29 -9.78
C THR A 260 22.86 -37.58 -10.83
#